data_AF-A0A7Y9ICU7-F1
#
_entry.id   AF-A0A7Y9ICU7-F1
#
_cell.length_a   1.000
_cell.length_b   1.000
_cell.length_c   1.000
_cell.angle_alpha   90.00
_cell.angle_beta   90.00
_cell.angle_gamma   90.00
#
_symmetry.space_group_name_H-M   'P 1'
#
loop_
_entity.id
_entity.type
_entity.pdbx_description
1 polymer ?
#
loop_
_entity_poly.entity_id
_entity_poly.type
_entity_poly.pdbx_seq_one_letter_code
_entity_poly.pdbx_strand_id
1 'polypeptide(L)'
;MPERADRFADRTENVCGRNPVAAVCDICAKRPSFGNNVPWSKKKTKRRWNPNIQRVRAAVPGGSTKRVNVCTSCLKAGKVAR
;
A
#
# COMPACT_ATOMS: atom_id res chain seq x y z
N MET A 1 -14.31 6.00 25.84
CA MET A 1 -14.32 5.14 24.63
C MET A 1 -13.89 6.00 23.45
N PRO A 2 -12.60 6.03 23.08
CA PRO A 2 -12.13 6.90 21.99
C PRO A 2 -12.67 6.40 20.64
N GLU A 3 -12.94 7.34 19.74
CA GLU A 3 -13.51 7.05 18.43
C GLU A 3 -12.49 6.29 17.56
N ARG A 4 -12.99 5.50 16.61
CA ARG A 4 -12.18 4.65 15.72
C ARG A 4 -11.15 5.44 14.88
N ALA A 5 -11.27 6.77 14.88
CA ALA A 5 -10.39 7.74 14.24
C ALA A 5 -9.07 8.01 15.01
N ASP A 6 -8.99 7.72 16.31
CA ASP A 6 -7.82 8.08 17.14
C ASP A 6 -6.68 7.06 17.10
N ARG A 7 -6.87 5.88 16.48
CA ARG A 7 -5.79 4.90 16.27
C ARG A 7 -4.88 5.22 15.06
N PHE A 8 -5.10 6.36 14.42
CA PHE A 8 -4.44 6.75 13.17
C PHE A 8 -3.11 7.51 13.39
N ALA A 9 -2.92 8.10 14.57
CA ALA A 9 -1.79 8.98 14.85
C ALA A 9 -0.52 8.26 15.35
N ASP A 10 -0.60 7.00 15.80
CA ASP A 10 0.57 6.28 16.36
C ASP A 10 1.27 5.36 15.32
N ARG A 11 1.22 5.70 14.03
CA ARG A 11 1.94 4.93 12.98
C ARG A 11 2.72 5.79 11.99
N THR A 12 2.87 7.08 12.26
CA THR A 12 3.67 7.99 11.42
C THR A 12 5.10 8.17 11.91
N GLU A 13 5.51 7.54 13.01
CA GLU A 13 6.90 7.49 13.45
C GLU A 13 7.52 6.13 13.15
N ASN A 14 7.88 5.91 11.87
CA ASN A 14 9.07 5.15 11.46
C ASN A 14 9.10 5.05 9.93
N VAL A 15 9.25 6.21 9.29
CA VAL A 15 9.80 6.29 7.93
C VAL A 15 11.32 6.25 8.05
N CYS A 16 11.88 5.10 8.45
CA CYS A 16 13.31 4.84 8.26
C CYS A 16 13.50 3.48 7.57
N GLY A 17 13.83 3.55 6.28
CA GLY A 17 14.66 2.57 5.60
C GLY A 17 14.11 1.15 5.51
N ARG A 18 13.23 0.91 4.54
CA ARG A 18 13.30 -0.29 3.70
C ARG A 18 12.46 -0.04 2.47
N ASN A 19 13.09 -0.07 1.30
CA ASN A 19 12.43 -0.03 0.01
C ASN A 19 12.38 -1.46 -0.55
N PRO A 20 11.46 -2.35 -0.11
CA PRO A 20 11.32 -3.64 -0.75
C PRO A 20 10.23 -3.54 -1.81
N VAL A 21 10.69 -3.46 -3.06
CA VAL A 21 9.95 -3.78 -4.29
C VAL A 21 8.70 -2.94 -4.60
N ALA A 22 8.46 -2.68 -5.89
CA ALA A 22 7.29 -1.94 -6.38
C ALA A 22 5.90 -2.54 -6.01
N ALA A 23 5.88 -3.68 -5.31
CA ALA A 23 4.69 -4.41 -4.91
C ALA A 23 4.26 -4.16 -3.45
N VAL A 24 4.94 -3.26 -2.71
CA VAL A 24 4.57 -2.90 -1.32
C VAL A 24 4.11 -1.45 -1.23
N CYS A 25 3.03 -1.21 -0.47
CA CYS A 25 2.51 0.13 -0.18
C CYS A 25 3.22 0.73 1.03
N ASP A 26 3.67 1.99 0.92
CA ASP A 26 4.44 2.67 1.96
C ASP A 26 3.63 2.96 3.24
N ILE A 27 2.29 3.10 3.12
CA ILE A 27 1.39 3.49 4.23
C ILE A 27 0.79 2.27 4.93
N CYS A 28 0.49 1.24 4.14
CA CYS A 28 -0.38 0.14 4.56
C CYS A 28 0.36 -1.21 4.52
N ALA A 29 1.64 -1.21 4.12
CA ALA A 29 2.54 -2.36 4.02
C ALA A 29 1.96 -3.60 3.31
N LYS A 30 0.97 -3.40 2.43
CA LYS A 30 0.31 -4.50 1.72
C LYS A 30 1.32 -5.19 0.81
N ARG A 31 1.48 -6.50 1.02
CA ARG A 31 2.40 -7.35 0.26
C ARG A 31 1.64 -8.14 -0.80
N PRO A 32 2.30 -8.52 -1.90
CA PRO A 32 1.71 -9.43 -2.86
C PRO A 32 1.47 -10.80 -2.22
N SER A 33 0.34 -11.41 -2.56
CA SER A 33 0.00 -12.77 -2.13
C SER A 33 0.38 -13.77 -3.22
N PHE A 34 0.75 -14.98 -2.82
CA PHE A 34 1.11 -16.07 -3.73
C PHE A 34 0.02 -17.14 -3.74
N GLY A 35 -0.13 -17.81 -4.88
CA GLY A 35 -0.95 -19.01 -4.98
C GLY A 35 -0.94 -19.55 -6.41
N ASN A 36 -2.00 -20.24 -6.82
CA ASN A 36 -2.03 -20.95 -8.09
C ASN A 36 -3.14 -20.45 -9.02
N ASN A 37 -2.89 -20.53 -10.33
CA ASN A 37 -3.95 -20.55 -11.33
C ASN A 37 -4.45 -22.00 -11.45
N VAL A 38 -5.76 -22.20 -11.35
CA VAL A 38 -6.38 -23.52 -11.45
C VAL A 38 -7.30 -23.49 -12.68
N PRO A 39 -6.80 -23.94 -13.85
CA PRO A 39 -7.63 -24.07 -15.05
C PRO A 39 -8.51 -25.33 -14.98
N TRP A 40 -9.45 -25.48 -15.91
CA TRP A 40 -10.32 -26.65 -16.04
C TRP A 40 -9.55 -27.98 -16.11
N SER A 41 -8.37 -27.98 -16.74
CA SER A 41 -7.47 -29.14 -16.83
C SER A 41 -6.73 -29.49 -15.53
N LYS A 42 -6.96 -28.74 -14.43
CA LYS A 42 -6.34 -28.88 -13.10
C LYS A 42 -4.80 -28.82 -13.09
N LYS A 43 -4.17 -28.42 -14.20
CA LYS A 43 -2.73 -28.15 -14.27
C LYS A 43 -2.43 -26.84 -13.56
N LYS A 44 -2.06 -26.93 -12.28
CA LYS A 44 -1.79 -25.79 -11.40
C LYS A 44 -0.52 -25.07 -11.84
N THR A 45 -0.61 -23.79 -12.16
CA THR A 45 0.56 -22.92 -12.40
C THR A 45 0.70 -21.90 -11.27
N LYS A 46 1.93 -21.62 -10.83
CA LYS A 46 2.18 -20.63 -9.76
C LYS A 46 1.86 -19.23 -10.29
N ARG A 47 1.18 -18.41 -9.48
CA ARG A 47 0.91 -17.00 -9.77
C ARG A 47 1.00 -16.12 -8.53
N ARG A 48 1.11 -14.83 -8.76
CA ARG A 48 1.14 -13.78 -7.73
C ARG A 48 -0.05 -12.84 -7.92
N TRP A 49 -0.72 -12.47 -6.83
CA TRP A 49 -1.66 -11.35 -6.79
C TRP A 49 -0.94 -10.13 -6.27
N ASN A 50 -0.72 -9.15 -7.14
CA ASN A 50 -0.15 -7.88 -6.75
C ASN A 50 -1.27 -6.94 -6.29
N PRO A 51 -1.11 -6.25 -5.16
CA PRO A 51 -2.01 -5.15 -4.82
C PRO A 51 -1.92 -4.06 -5.88
N ASN A 52 -3.04 -3.40 -6.19
CA ASN A 52 -3.07 -2.27 -7.11
C ASN A 52 -2.41 -1.04 -6.45
N ILE A 53 -1.11 -0.90 -6.67
CA ILE A 53 -0.29 0.20 -6.17
C ILE A 53 -0.16 1.22 -7.29
N GLN A 54 -0.51 2.45 -6.96
CA GLN A 54 -0.45 3.60 -7.84
C GLN A 54 0.64 4.53 -7.36
N ARG A 55 1.40 5.06 -8.31
CA ARG A 55 2.43 6.06 -8.04
C ARG A 55 1.75 7.42 -7.98
N VAL A 56 1.72 8.02 -6.79
CA VAL A 56 1.07 9.32 -6.60
C VAL A 56 2.05 10.34 -6.04
N ARG A 57 1.75 11.60 -6.35
CA ARG A 57 2.38 12.76 -5.73
C ARG A 57 1.61 13.04 -4.44
N ALA A 58 2.30 12.98 -3.31
CA ALA A 58 1.73 13.32 -2.01
C ALA A 58 2.30 14.66 -1.55
N ALA A 59 1.43 15.57 -1.15
CA ALA A 59 1.81 16.82 -0.53
C ALA A 59 2.23 16.55 0.93
N VAL A 60 3.49 16.80 1.26
CA VAL A 60 3.99 16.75 2.65
C VAL A 60 3.83 18.15 3.27
N PRO A 61 3.43 18.28 4.56
CA PRO A 61 3.43 19.57 5.24
C PRO A 61 4.85 20.15 5.22
N GLY A 62 5.04 21.22 4.45
CA GLY A 62 6.36 21.78 4.11
C GLY A 62 6.57 22.08 2.61
N GLY A 63 5.56 21.84 1.75
CA GLY A 63 5.56 22.29 0.35
C GLY A 63 6.32 21.37 -0.62
N SER A 64 7.00 20.33 -0.12
CA SER A 64 7.67 19.34 -0.97
C SER A 64 6.70 18.23 -1.40
N THR A 65 6.50 18.09 -2.71
CA THR A 65 5.74 16.98 -3.28
C THR A 65 6.64 15.75 -3.44
N LYS A 66 6.40 14.71 -2.63
CA LYS A 66 7.15 13.45 -2.72
C LYS A 66 6.39 12.43 -3.56
N ARG A 67 7.14 11.63 -4.32
CA ARG A 67 6.58 10.48 -5.06
C ARG A 67 6.49 9.30 -4.10
N VAL A 68 5.28 8.78 -3.89
CA VAL A 68 5.02 7.66 -2.99
C VAL A 68 4.24 6.55 -3.70
N ASN A 69 4.46 5.31 -3.26
CA ASN A 69 3.76 4.13 -3.77
C ASN A 69 2.57 3.83 -2.85
N VAL A 70 1.36 4.12 -3.33
CA VAL A 70 0.15 4.05 -2.52
C VAL A 70 -0.83 3.06 -3.11
N CYS A 71 -1.38 2.17 -2.28
CA CYS A 71 -2.44 1.26 -2.72
C CYS A 71 -3.79 1.99 -2.86
N THR A 72 -4.61 1.54 -3.80
CA THR A 72 -5.92 2.15 -4.08
C THR A 72 -6.85 2.21 -2.86
N SER A 73 -6.73 1.27 -1.91
CA SER A 73 -7.50 1.35 -0.65
C SER A 73 -7.10 2.55 0.22
N CYS A 74 -5.82 2.93 0.21
CA CYS A 74 -5.32 4.03 1.01
C CYS A 74 -5.55 5.38 0.29
N LEU A 75 -5.66 5.38 -1.06
CA LEU A 75 -6.23 6.49 -1.84
C LEU A 75 -7.73 6.68 -1.57
N LYS A 76 -8.51 5.60 -1.59
CA LYS A 76 -9.96 5.64 -1.33
C LYS A 76 -10.28 6.13 0.08
N ALA A 77 -9.45 5.79 1.05
CA ALA A 77 -9.61 6.22 2.44
C ALA A 77 -9.10 7.65 2.70
N GLY A 78 -8.67 8.41 1.68
CA GLY A 78 -8.24 9.80 1.83
C GLY A 78 -6.97 9.98 2.68
N LYS A 79 -6.18 8.91 2.86
CA LYS A 79 -4.97 8.96 3.71
C LYS A 79 -3.82 9.76 3.09
N VAL A 80 -3.98 10.19 1.83
CA VAL A 80 -2.99 10.91 1.05
C VAL A 80 -3.67 12.08 0.38
N ALA A 81 -3.24 13.29 0.74
CA ALA A 81 -3.59 14.50 0.03
C ALA A 81 -2.74 14.61 -1.24
N ARG A 82 -3.41 14.85 -2.37
CA ARG A 82 -2.77 15.15 -3.66
C ARG A 82 -2.32 16.60 -3.71
#